data_AF-A0AA40A3E7-F1
#
_entry.id   AF-A0AA40A3E7-F1
#
_cell.length_a   1.000
_cell.length_b   1.000
_cell.length_c   1.000
_cell.angle_alpha   90.00
_cell.angle_beta   90.00
_cell.angle_gamma   90.00
#
_symmetry.space_group_name_H-M   'P 1'
#
loop_
_entity.id
_entity.type
_entity.pdbx_description
1 polymer ?
#
loop_
_entity_poly.entity_id
_entity_poly.type
_entity_poly.pdbx_seq_one_letter_code
_entity_poly.pdbx_strand_id
1 'polypeptide(L)'
;MSDNKKRGNTGDGESSTKSTAKCSRVFDTLSKICGLAKELREDVVAVEDFERLLDNQKRLKADLKTKEAEIQNLRTTKDDEIANLRDEIKRLETDKAVLWKEFSAKQKELEDQLGEFEDTRHALRETKDQLQKVKEEARLAKAEKKQLSSALAKESNLLKKKHKELEGSKAKHNEWKLGCTVVEGKLRRLEDFVRVKELEECDIGRFGEFEGLADECHALAFEFFRAVEETPASLPSAIAGLTKMPLSLSTSAPAQVMRCAVAEYVIGRALTDHIFVDMYFRDPNLQHAVSTMLSYLETRDGYPEAGDGHAQSGYIGRESIVRLQLLSESNTGDDARLQAISSAKRDVCKALDSLLPSSITRDVFHSKLEEILERAIELWAPLQRSTFRVSAEFGLTAQLDRKYDFHSDFGPLVGGEKSEPILPLFPQIGIRDEVIYGAKALWSDQTAVVAAKEEMEKAINHDRMKGHEAQKKIMKRRLSVRAEIPVTNPGASSGQGRPAEGKQGLIGHKKGQQSQSPADVTAVVALGIKEVPSGPKT
;
A
#
# COMPACT_ATOMS: atom_id res chain seq x y z
N MET A 1 -122.79 67.67 1.86
CA MET A 1 -123.17 66.42 2.55
C MET A 1 -123.54 66.81 3.99
N SER A 2 -124.67 67.47 4.28
CA SER A 2 -126.07 67.33 3.82
C SER A 2 -126.87 66.33 4.67
N ASP A 3 -128.10 66.61 5.13
CA ASP A 3 -128.89 67.86 5.10
C ASP A 3 -130.17 67.76 5.97
N ASN A 4 -130.93 68.86 6.11
CA ASN A 4 -132.37 68.90 6.49
C ASN A 4 -132.80 68.44 7.93
N LYS A 5 -134.03 68.65 8.47
CA LYS A 5 -135.16 69.64 8.32
C LYS A 5 -136.33 69.23 9.27
N LYS A 6 -137.31 70.03 9.74
CA LYS A 6 -137.44 71.40 10.33
C LYS A 6 -138.96 71.63 10.63
N ARG A 7 -139.35 72.27 11.76
CA ARG A 7 -140.75 72.51 12.30
C ARG A 7 -141.27 71.33 13.17
N GLY A 8 -142.32 71.43 14.02
CA GLY A 8 -143.39 72.42 14.31
C GLY A 8 -144.77 71.69 14.36
N ASN A 9 -145.93 72.23 14.79
CA ASN A 9 -146.33 73.56 15.28
C ASN A 9 -147.69 73.47 16.09
N THR A 10 -148.12 74.59 16.68
CA THR A 10 -149.35 74.91 17.46
C THR A 10 -150.73 74.29 17.13
N GLY A 11 -151.58 74.19 18.17
CA GLY A 11 -152.96 74.76 18.20
C GLY A 11 -154.15 73.86 17.82
N ASP A 12 -155.42 74.28 17.95
CA ASP A 12 -156.01 75.34 18.81
C ASP A 12 -157.57 75.31 18.77
N GLY A 13 -158.24 75.76 19.84
CA GLY A 13 -159.65 76.25 19.83
C GLY A 13 -160.81 75.31 19.38
N GLU A 14 -162.06 75.77 19.17
CA GLU A 14 -162.89 76.75 19.91
C GLU A 14 -164.37 76.77 19.40
N SER A 15 -165.30 77.44 20.12
CA SER A 15 -166.51 78.10 19.59
C SER A 15 -167.71 77.20 19.16
N SER A 16 -168.91 77.66 18.71
CA SER A 16 -169.83 78.81 19.01
C SER A 16 -171.05 78.74 18.03
N THR A 17 -172.13 79.57 17.98
CA THR A 17 -172.86 80.55 18.83
C THR A 17 -174.27 80.80 18.25
N LYS A 18 -175.21 81.41 19.01
CA LYS A 18 -176.49 82.07 18.56
C LYS A 18 -177.66 81.12 18.15
N SER A 19 -178.95 81.49 18.04
CA SER A 19 -179.87 82.51 18.66
C SER A 19 -181.36 82.07 18.37
N THR A 20 -182.51 82.79 18.43
CA THR A 20 -182.90 84.23 18.43
C THR A 20 -184.41 84.43 18.81
N ALA A 21 -184.83 85.69 19.03
CA ALA A 21 -186.16 86.29 18.73
C ALA A 21 -187.43 86.09 19.61
N LYS A 22 -187.82 87.21 20.25
CA LYS A 22 -189.19 87.80 20.41
C LYS A 22 -190.36 87.01 21.07
N CYS A 23 -190.55 87.31 22.34
CA CYS A 23 -191.75 87.98 22.88
C CYS A 23 -193.15 87.41 22.53
N SER A 24 -193.51 86.27 23.10
CA SER A 24 -194.87 85.98 23.61
C SER A 24 -194.84 84.81 24.59
N ARG A 25 -195.90 84.63 25.38
CA ARG A 25 -196.21 83.42 26.17
C ARG A 25 -195.12 82.93 27.15
N VAL A 26 -194.88 83.72 28.21
CA VAL A 26 -194.37 83.19 29.50
C VAL A 26 -195.21 81.98 30.00
N PHE A 27 -196.48 81.94 29.60
CA PHE A 27 -197.45 80.87 29.86
C PHE A 27 -197.10 79.51 29.20
N ASP A 28 -196.60 79.49 27.95
CA ASP A 28 -196.27 78.24 27.25
C ASP A 28 -195.00 77.59 27.84
N THR A 29 -194.03 78.41 28.26
CA THR A 29 -192.81 77.93 28.91
C THR A 29 -193.12 77.29 30.27
N LEU A 30 -194.00 77.90 31.06
CA LEU A 30 -194.48 77.31 32.32
C LEU A 30 -195.26 76.00 32.08
N SER A 31 -196.11 75.96 31.04
CA SER A 31 -196.83 74.74 30.67
C SER A 31 -195.87 73.60 30.26
N LYS A 32 -194.83 73.89 29.46
CA LYS A 32 -193.81 72.92 29.08
C LYS A 32 -192.92 72.48 30.25
N ILE A 33 -192.60 73.35 31.19
CA ILE A 33 -191.89 72.96 32.42
C ILE A 33 -192.75 72.02 33.27
N CYS A 34 -194.06 72.24 33.35
CA CYS A 34 -194.98 71.31 34.02
C CYS A 34 -195.18 69.97 33.27
N GLY A 35 -194.94 69.94 31.95
CA GLY A 35 -194.90 68.72 31.15
C GLY A 35 -193.62 67.91 31.37
N LEU A 36 -192.45 68.56 31.26
CA LEU A 36 -191.15 67.95 31.50
C LEU A 36 -191.00 67.44 32.95
N ALA A 37 -191.56 68.16 33.93
CA ALA A 37 -191.63 67.70 35.33
C ALA A 37 -192.54 66.47 35.54
N LYS A 38 -193.28 66.04 34.51
CA LYS A 38 -194.08 64.81 34.50
C LYS A 38 -193.34 63.65 33.82
N GLU A 39 -192.69 63.90 32.69
CA GLU A 39 -191.84 62.90 32.01
C GLU A 39 -190.63 62.51 32.88
N LEU A 40 -190.00 63.46 33.58
CA LEU A 40 -188.91 63.21 34.53
C LEU A 40 -189.34 62.41 35.78
N ARG A 41 -190.59 61.95 35.87
CA ARG A 41 -191.14 61.15 36.97
C ARG A 41 -191.22 59.65 36.66
N GLU A 42 -191.01 59.24 35.42
CA GLU A 42 -191.21 57.84 34.99
C GLU A 42 -189.91 57.13 34.60
N ASP A 43 -188.84 57.85 34.21
CA ASP A 43 -187.57 57.25 33.75
C ASP A 43 -186.44 57.29 34.81
N VAL A 44 -186.53 56.41 35.82
CA VAL A 44 -185.53 56.29 36.91
C VAL A 44 -184.25 55.56 36.46
N VAL A 45 -184.33 54.74 35.41
CA VAL A 45 -183.27 53.80 34.99
C VAL A 45 -182.01 54.51 34.48
N ALA A 46 -182.14 55.69 33.88
CA ALA A 46 -181.03 56.40 33.22
C ALA A 46 -179.93 56.93 34.18
N VAL A 47 -180.16 56.90 35.50
CA VAL A 47 -179.21 57.45 36.50
C VAL A 47 -178.12 56.44 36.89
N GLU A 48 -178.44 55.14 36.99
CA GLU A 48 -177.50 54.12 37.50
C GLU A 48 -176.33 53.84 36.54
N ASP A 49 -176.51 53.99 35.22
CA ASP A 49 -175.44 53.72 34.24
C ASP A 49 -174.37 54.82 34.19
N PHE A 50 -174.66 56.05 34.63
CA PHE A 50 -173.69 57.14 34.59
C PHE A 50 -172.59 57.00 35.65
N GLU A 51 -172.94 56.47 36.84
CA GLU A 51 -171.96 56.23 37.92
C GLU A 51 -170.98 55.10 37.54
N ARG A 52 -171.47 54.03 36.91
CA ARG A 52 -170.63 52.94 36.36
C ARG A 52 -169.62 53.44 35.33
N LEU A 53 -169.99 54.39 34.49
CA LEU A 53 -169.11 55.00 33.49
C LEU A 53 -167.99 55.82 34.15
N LEU A 54 -168.31 56.59 35.19
CA LEU A 54 -167.35 57.38 35.96
C LEU A 54 -166.29 56.52 36.66
N ASP A 55 -166.68 55.42 37.31
CA ASP A 55 -165.73 54.55 38.00
C ASP A 55 -164.87 53.71 37.05
N ASN A 56 -165.42 53.28 35.91
CA ASN A 56 -164.62 52.68 34.84
C ASN A 56 -163.58 53.67 34.29
N GLN A 57 -163.92 54.96 34.14
CA GLN A 57 -162.97 55.98 33.69
C GLN A 57 -161.84 56.23 34.71
N LYS A 58 -162.17 56.27 36.01
CA LYS A 58 -161.17 56.37 37.09
C LYS A 58 -160.21 55.18 37.07
N ARG A 59 -160.76 53.96 36.96
CA ARG A 59 -159.98 52.71 36.92
C ARG A 59 -159.03 52.66 35.72
N LEU A 60 -159.53 52.94 34.51
CA LEU A 60 -158.71 53.00 33.31
C LEU A 60 -157.56 54.01 33.42
N LYS A 61 -157.79 55.18 34.03
CA LYS A 61 -156.71 56.15 34.29
C LYS A 61 -155.65 55.64 35.28
N ALA A 62 -156.03 54.82 36.26
CA ALA A 62 -155.08 54.22 37.20
C ALA A 62 -154.25 53.10 36.54
N ASP A 63 -154.90 52.20 35.80
CA ASP A 63 -154.23 51.09 35.10
C ASP A 63 -153.27 51.61 34.02
N LEU A 64 -153.67 52.62 33.24
CA LEU A 64 -152.83 53.24 32.19
C LEU A 64 -151.57 53.89 32.81
N LYS A 65 -151.74 54.68 33.88
CA LYS A 65 -150.61 55.31 34.59
C LYS A 65 -149.66 54.28 35.22
N THR A 66 -150.19 53.15 35.69
CA THR A 66 -149.38 52.03 36.20
C THR A 66 -148.56 51.39 35.08
N LYS A 67 -149.18 51.16 33.91
CA LYS A 67 -148.50 50.60 32.73
C LYS A 67 -147.46 51.55 32.13
N GLU A 68 -147.67 52.87 32.15
CA GLU A 68 -146.66 53.85 31.75
C GLU A 68 -145.43 53.81 32.68
N ALA A 69 -145.63 53.70 34.00
CA ALA A 69 -144.52 53.54 34.95
C ALA A 69 -143.76 52.21 34.76
N GLU A 70 -144.47 51.12 34.47
CA GLU A 70 -143.88 49.81 34.16
C GLU A 70 -143.04 49.84 32.87
N ILE A 71 -143.55 50.49 31.81
CA ILE A 71 -142.81 50.71 30.55
C ILE A 71 -141.56 51.58 30.79
N GLN A 72 -141.66 52.61 31.63
CA GLN A 72 -140.54 53.48 31.96
C GLN A 72 -139.42 52.71 32.69
N ASN A 73 -139.77 51.90 33.70
CA ASN A 73 -138.82 51.03 34.41
C ASN A 73 -138.22 49.94 33.52
N LEU A 74 -139.01 49.34 32.63
CA LEU A 74 -138.51 48.34 31.67
C LEU A 74 -137.50 48.94 30.69
N ARG A 75 -137.69 50.22 30.28
CA ARG A 75 -136.72 50.94 29.45
C ARG A 75 -135.41 51.17 30.19
N THR A 76 -135.43 51.80 31.38
CA THR A 76 -134.19 52.05 32.14
C THR A 76 -133.44 50.75 32.42
N THR A 77 -134.13 49.71 32.89
CA THR A 77 -133.52 48.39 33.15
C THR A 77 -132.87 47.78 31.90
N LYS A 78 -133.45 47.97 30.70
CA LYS A 78 -132.89 47.46 29.45
C LYS A 78 -131.77 48.34 28.89
N ASP A 79 -131.83 49.66 29.06
CA ASP A 79 -130.75 50.57 28.70
C ASP A 79 -129.52 50.34 29.59
N ASP A 80 -129.71 50.09 30.90
CA ASP A 80 -128.66 49.68 31.84
C ASP A 80 -128.03 48.32 31.48
N GLU A 81 -128.86 47.33 31.10
CA GLU A 81 -128.36 46.02 30.64
C GLU A 81 -127.57 46.13 29.33
N ILE A 82 -128.02 46.96 28.39
CA ILE A 82 -127.31 47.27 27.13
C ILE A 82 -126.01 48.03 27.40
N ALA A 83 -125.95 48.92 28.40
CA ALA A 83 -124.73 49.60 28.80
C ALA A 83 -123.70 48.61 29.37
N ASN A 84 -124.10 47.76 30.32
CA ASN A 84 -123.26 46.72 30.90
C ASN A 84 -122.70 45.76 29.83
N LEU A 85 -123.55 45.29 28.90
CA LEU A 85 -123.11 44.42 27.81
C LEU A 85 -122.14 45.10 26.84
N ARG A 86 -122.27 46.42 26.60
CA ARG A 86 -121.33 47.18 25.77
C ARG A 86 -119.96 47.35 26.43
N ASP A 87 -119.93 47.56 27.74
CA ASP A 87 -118.66 47.70 28.47
C ASP A 87 -117.97 46.33 28.67
N GLU A 88 -118.74 45.26 28.82
CA GLU A 88 -118.20 43.88 28.79
C GLU A 88 -117.62 43.51 27.41
N ILE A 89 -118.28 43.89 26.31
CA ILE A 89 -117.73 43.69 24.95
C ILE A 89 -116.39 44.43 24.80
N LYS A 90 -116.30 45.71 25.21
CA LYS A 90 -115.03 46.46 25.17
C LYS A 90 -113.93 45.78 25.99
N ARG A 91 -114.28 45.27 27.19
CA ARG A 91 -113.34 44.56 28.07
C ARG A 91 -112.79 43.30 27.40
N LEU A 92 -113.67 42.47 26.83
CA LEU A 92 -113.29 41.27 26.09
C LEU A 92 -112.49 41.57 24.81
N GLU A 93 -112.76 42.69 24.13
CA GLU A 93 -111.95 43.17 23.01
C GLU A 93 -110.54 43.61 23.45
N THR A 94 -110.41 44.31 24.59
CA THR A 94 -109.09 44.65 25.15
C THR A 94 -108.32 43.44 25.64
N ASP A 95 -108.98 42.50 26.34
CA ASP A 95 -108.34 41.28 26.85
C ASP A 95 -107.86 40.39 25.69
N LYS A 96 -108.66 40.27 24.62
CA LYS A 96 -108.27 39.59 23.37
C LYS A 96 -107.06 40.25 22.71
N ALA A 97 -107.00 41.58 22.68
CA ALA A 97 -105.86 42.30 22.10
C ALA A 97 -104.57 42.12 22.91
N VAL A 98 -104.66 42.05 24.25
CA VAL A 98 -103.52 41.73 25.14
C VAL A 98 -103.06 40.29 24.91
N LEU A 99 -103.95 39.31 24.98
CA LEU A 99 -103.63 37.89 24.79
C LEU A 99 -103.02 37.61 23.41
N TRP A 100 -103.49 38.28 22.35
CA TRP A 100 -102.91 38.13 21.01
C TRP A 100 -101.48 38.72 20.93
N LYS A 101 -101.22 39.83 21.61
CA LYS A 101 -99.89 40.43 21.70
C LYS A 101 -98.92 39.54 22.49
N GLU A 102 -99.38 38.94 23.60
CA GLU A 102 -98.59 37.99 24.39
C GLU A 102 -98.28 36.70 23.61
N PHE A 103 -99.28 36.16 22.90
CA PHE A 103 -99.09 35.00 22.02
C PHE A 103 -98.08 35.30 20.92
N SER A 104 -98.21 36.44 20.22
CA SER A 104 -97.28 36.83 19.16
C SER A 104 -95.85 37.05 19.69
N ALA A 105 -95.70 37.60 20.90
CA ALA A 105 -94.39 37.76 21.54
C ALA A 105 -93.74 36.40 21.86
N LYS A 106 -94.51 35.47 22.45
CA LYS A 106 -94.02 34.11 22.78
C LYS A 106 -93.74 33.26 21.55
N GLN A 107 -94.52 33.41 20.47
CA GLN A 107 -94.20 32.75 19.20
C GLN A 107 -92.84 33.22 18.69
N LYS A 108 -92.58 34.54 18.68
CA LYS A 108 -91.28 35.07 18.25
C LYS A 108 -90.14 34.58 19.17
N GLU A 109 -90.35 34.57 20.48
CA GLU A 109 -89.36 34.07 21.44
C GLU A 109 -88.99 32.59 21.16
N LEU A 110 -89.95 31.76 20.79
CA LEU A 110 -89.72 30.36 20.40
C LEU A 110 -89.03 30.23 19.03
N GLU A 111 -89.33 31.12 18.07
CA GLU A 111 -88.66 31.18 16.76
C GLU A 111 -87.18 31.62 16.93
N ASP A 112 -86.91 32.64 17.74
CA ASP A 112 -85.56 33.10 18.08
C ASP A 112 -84.77 31.99 18.81
N GLN A 113 -85.36 31.34 19.83
CA GLN A 113 -84.74 30.22 20.56
C GLN A 113 -84.47 28.98 19.69
N LEU A 114 -85.33 28.70 18.70
CA LEU A 114 -85.10 27.60 17.76
C LEU A 114 -83.89 27.90 16.86
N GLY A 115 -83.72 29.15 16.41
CA GLY A 115 -82.54 29.60 15.69
C GLY A 115 -81.24 29.40 16.49
N GLU A 116 -81.19 29.88 17.74
CA GLU A 116 -80.04 29.69 18.62
C GLU A 116 -79.70 28.19 18.84
N PHE A 117 -80.72 27.34 18.92
CA PHE A 117 -80.54 25.89 19.04
C PHE A 117 -79.98 25.25 17.77
N GLU A 118 -80.43 25.67 16.58
CA GLU A 118 -79.91 25.16 15.30
C GLU A 118 -78.47 25.62 15.04
N ASP A 119 -78.12 26.87 15.35
CA ASP A 119 -76.75 27.38 15.28
C ASP A 119 -75.83 26.64 16.27
N THR A 120 -76.25 26.47 17.52
CA THR A 120 -75.51 25.69 18.54
C THR A 120 -75.29 24.25 18.09
N ARG A 121 -76.31 23.64 17.45
CA ARG A 121 -76.25 22.29 16.87
C ARG A 121 -75.33 22.20 15.65
N HIS A 122 -75.16 23.28 14.89
CA HIS A 122 -74.17 23.38 13.81
C HIS A 122 -72.75 23.45 14.38
N ALA A 123 -72.49 24.41 15.29
CA ALA A 123 -71.19 24.59 15.94
C ALA A 123 -70.71 23.32 16.68
N LEU A 124 -71.62 22.60 17.34
CA LEU A 124 -71.33 21.32 17.99
C LEU A 124 -70.93 20.23 16.98
N ARG A 125 -71.50 20.22 15.77
CA ARG A 125 -71.11 19.29 14.70
C ARG A 125 -69.72 19.62 14.17
N GLU A 126 -69.46 20.87 13.85
CA GLU A 126 -68.15 21.32 13.36
C GLU A 126 -67.05 21.06 14.39
N THR A 127 -67.30 21.35 15.67
CA THR A 127 -66.35 21.08 16.76
C THR A 127 -66.05 19.58 16.89
N LYS A 128 -67.07 18.72 16.72
CA LYS A 128 -66.90 17.27 16.73
C LYS A 128 -66.07 16.77 15.55
N ASP A 129 -66.31 17.31 14.35
CA ASP A 129 -65.57 16.93 13.14
C ASP A 129 -64.12 17.43 13.18
N GLN A 130 -63.87 18.63 13.73
CA GLN A 130 -62.52 19.14 14.03
C GLN A 130 -61.80 18.24 15.04
N LEU A 131 -62.46 17.88 16.16
CA LEU A 131 -61.90 16.98 17.17
C LEU A 131 -61.55 15.60 16.58
N GLN A 132 -62.35 15.09 15.64
CA GLN A 132 -62.07 13.83 14.95
C GLN A 132 -60.84 13.94 14.01
N LYS A 133 -60.66 15.06 13.30
CA LYS A 133 -59.46 15.32 12.49
C LYS A 133 -58.20 15.39 13.35
N VAL A 134 -58.19 16.24 14.38
CA VAL A 134 -57.05 16.44 15.30
C VAL A 134 -56.67 15.13 16.01
N LYS A 135 -57.66 14.30 16.38
CA LYS A 135 -57.42 12.98 16.98
C LYS A 135 -56.68 12.02 16.04
N GLU A 136 -56.97 12.08 14.74
CA GLU A 136 -56.34 11.21 13.74
C GLU A 136 -54.96 11.74 13.31
N GLU A 137 -54.79 13.05 13.17
CA GLU A 137 -53.48 13.69 13.03
C GLU A 137 -52.54 13.34 14.19
N ALA A 138 -53.04 13.40 15.43
CA ALA A 138 -52.30 12.97 16.62
C ALA A 138 -51.99 11.46 16.62
N ARG A 139 -52.84 10.61 16.01
CA ARG A 139 -52.57 9.17 15.83
C ARG A 139 -51.44 8.94 14.83
N LEU A 140 -51.45 9.66 13.71
CA LEU A 140 -50.42 9.59 12.66
C LEU A 140 -49.06 10.10 13.18
N ALA A 141 -49.02 11.29 13.78
CA ALA A 141 -47.79 11.85 14.36
C ALA A 141 -47.19 10.96 15.47
N LYS A 142 -48.04 10.27 16.26
CA LYS A 142 -47.59 9.28 17.26
C LYS A 142 -46.99 8.02 16.62
N ALA A 143 -47.51 7.58 15.47
CA ALA A 143 -46.96 6.46 14.71
C ALA A 143 -45.62 6.83 14.06
N GLU A 144 -45.55 7.99 13.42
CA GLU A 144 -44.32 8.53 12.81
C GLU A 144 -43.21 8.73 13.85
N LYS A 145 -43.51 9.36 14.99
CA LYS A 145 -42.55 9.51 16.11
C LYS A 145 -42.00 8.16 16.60
N LYS A 146 -42.81 7.10 16.58
CA LYS A 146 -42.37 5.73 16.91
C LYS A 146 -41.47 5.13 15.82
N GLN A 147 -41.77 5.37 14.54
CA GLN A 147 -40.92 4.93 13.44
C GLN A 147 -39.56 5.65 13.49
N LEU A 148 -39.54 6.98 13.59
CA LEU A 148 -38.33 7.81 13.68
C LEU A 148 -37.45 7.42 14.86
N SER A 149 -38.02 7.19 16.06
CA SER A 149 -37.23 6.74 17.21
C SER A 149 -36.61 5.35 17.00
N SER A 150 -37.30 4.45 16.29
CA SER A 150 -36.75 3.13 15.93
C SER A 150 -35.68 3.20 14.84
N ALA A 151 -35.75 4.17 13.92
CA ALA A 151 -34.72 4.42 12.91
C ALA A 151 -33.46 5.01 13.56
N LEU A 152 -33.60 6.02 14.41
CA LEU A 152 -32.51 6.65 15.16
C LEU A 152 -31.75 5.64 16.04
N ALA A 153 -32.47 4.68 16.66
CA ALA A 153 -31.85 3.60 17.42
C ALA A 153 -31.02 2.64 16.55
N LYS A 154 -31.45 2.35 15.31
CA LYS A 154 -30.67 1.55 14.35
C LYS A 154 -29.43 2.29 13.87
N GLU A 155 -29.58 3.56 13.47
CA GLU A 155 -28.48 4.49 13.13
C GLU A 155 -27.41 4.54 14.23
N SER A 156 -27.81 4.82 15.47
CA SER A 156 -26.88 4.89 16.61
C SER A 156 -26.09 3.59 16.82
N ASN A 157 -26.73 2.43 16.61
CA ASN A 157 -26.07 1.14 16.74
C ASN A 157 -25.15 0.82 15.55
N LEU A 158 -25.52 1.25 14.33
CA LEU A 158 -24.66 1.15 13.14
C LEU A 158 -23.40 1.99 13.31
N LEU A 159 -23.53 3.25 13.76
CA LEU A 159 -22.42 4.15 14.05
C LEU A 159 -21.48 3.59 15.13
N LYS A 160 -22.03 3.05 16.23
CA LYS A 160 -21.23 2.38 17.28
C LYS A 160 -20.45 1.19 16.72
N LYS A 161 -21.06 0.37 15.85
CA LYS A 161 -20.36 -0.74 15.18
C LYS A 161 -19.25 -0.24 14.27
N LYS A 162 -19.52 0.77 13.43
CA LYS A 162 -18.54 1.36 12.50
C LYS A 162 -17.38 2.03 13.22
N HIS A 163 -17.62 2.70 14.35
CA HIS A 163 -16.56 3.25 15.19
C HIS A 163 -15.66 2.14 15.77
N LYS A 164 -16.24 1.04 16.26
CA LYS A 164 -15.45 -0.12 16.75
C LYS A 164 -14.66 -0.81 15.62
N GLU A 165 -15.22 -0.92 14.42
CA GLU A 165 -14.51 -1.40 13.22
C GLU A 165 -13.33 -0.46 12.86
N LEU A 166 -13.52 0.86 12.92
CA LEU A 166 -12.48 1.86 12.65
C LEU A 166 -11.33 1.83 13.65
N GLU A 167 -11.60 1.80 14.96
CA GLU A 167 -10.54 1.72 15.98
C GLU A 167 -9.77 0.39 15.89
N GLY A 168 -10.46 -0.72 15.59
CA GLY A 168 -9.80 -2.01 15.29
C GLY A 168 -8.89 -1.94 14.05
N SER A 169 -9.28 -1.16 13.04
CA SER A 169 -8.44 -0.93 11.85
C SER A 169 -7.25 -0.02 12.12
N LYS A 170 -7.40 1.01 12.97
CA LYS A 170 -6.29 1.87 13.41
C LYS A 170 -5.26 1.08 14.22
N ALA A 171 -5.71 0.22 15.13
CA ALA A 171 -4.82 -0.64 15.92
C ALA A 171 -3.94 -1.52 15.01
N LYS A 172 -4.56 -2.20 14.04
CA LYS A 172 -3.83 -2.99 13.03
C LYS A 172 -2.89 -2.15 12.16
N HIS A 173 -3.30 -0.94 11.75
CA HIS A 173 -2.43 -0.06 10.97
C HIS A 173 -1.18 0.38 11.77
N ASN A 174 -1.34 0.69 13.05
CA ASN A 174 -0.23 1.03 13.94
C ASN A 174 0.71 -0.16 14.19
N GLU A 175 0.15 -1.36 14.37
CA GLU A 175 0.90 -2.63 14.47
C GLU A 175 1.73 -2.89 13.20
N TRP A 176 1.11 -2.80 12.01
CA TRP A 176 1.82 -2.92 10.73
C TRP A 176 2.90 -1.86 10.56
N LYS A 177 2.62 -0.60 10.92
CA LYS A 177 3.60 0.50 10.84
C LYS A 177 4.81 0.27 11.75
N LEU A 178 4.61 -0.29 12.95
CA LEU A 178 5.69 -0.69 13.84
C LEU A 178 6.46 -1.92 13.30
N GLY A 179 5.76 -2.85 12.64
CA GLY A 179 6.38 -3.93 11.89
C GLY A 179 7.33 -3.43 10.79
N CYS A 180 6.88 -2.47 9.98
CA CYS A 180 7.69 -1.85 8.92
C CYS A 180 8.95 -1.18 9.49
N THR A 181 8.84 -0.33 10.53
CA THR A 181 10.03 0.34 11.09
C THR A 181 11.03 -0.62 11.75
N VAL A 182 10.55 -1.76 12.27
CA VAL A 182 11.43 -2.85 12.74
C VAL A 182 12.13 -3.57 11.58
N VAL A 183 11.47 -3.72 10.42
CA VAL A 183 12.08 -4.31 9.20
C VAL A 183 13.06 -3.33 8.55
N GLU A 184 12.71 -2.05 8.37
CA GLU A 184 13.60 -0.98 7.92
C GLU A 184 14.84 -0.88 8.82
N GLY A 185 14.63 -0.93 10.14
CA GLY A 185 15.69 -0.95 11.14
C GLY A 185 16.49 -2.26 11.22
N LYS A 186 16.08 -3.32 10.51
CA LYS A 186 16.91 -4.53 10.26
C LYS A 186 17.65 -4.42 8.94
N LEU A 187 16.96 -3.99 7.87
CA LEU A 187 17.51 -3.78 6.54
C LEU A 187 18.70 -2.81 6.59
N ARG A 188 18.54 -1.64 7.22
CA ARG A 188 19.65 -0.69 7.38
C ARG A 188 20.85 -1.28 8.10
N ARG A 189 20.63 -2.09 9.14
CA ARG A 189 21.72 -2.80 9.84
C ARG A 189 22.38 -3.89 9.00
N LEU A 190 21.71 -4.44 8.00
CA LEU A 190 22.30 -5.35 7.01
C LEU A 190 23.06 -4.59 5.92
N GLU A 191 22.51 -3.46 5.44
CA GLU A 191 23.18 -2.55 4.50
C GLU A 191 24.49 -1.98 5.08
N ASP A 192 24.44 -1.52 6.34
CA ASP A 192 25.59 -1.03 7.10
C ASP A 192 26.60 -2.15 7.39
N PHE A 193 26.15 -3.38 7.68
CA PHE A 193 27.02 -4.53 7.93
C PHE A 193 27.73 -5.03 6.67
N VAL A 194 27.03 -5.12 5.54
CA VAL A 194 27.59 -5.60 4.26
C VAL A 194 28.42 -4.52 3.56
N ARG A 195 28.31 -3.24 3.97
CA ARG A 195 29.00 -2.09 3.35
C ARG A 195 28.87 -2.03 1.82
N VAL A 196 27.68 -2.35 1.29
CA VAL A 196 27.37 -2.43 -0.16
C VAL A 196 27.83 -1.18 -0.96
N LYS A 197 27.95 -0.02 -0.31
CA LYS A 197 28.42 1.24 -0.90
C LYS A 197 29.91 1.29 -1.26
N GLU A 198 30.71 0.29 -0.85
CA GLU A 198 32.13 0.15 -1.23
C GLU A 198 32.33 -0.75 -2.48
N LEU A 199 31.26 -1.21 -3.13
CA LEU A 199 31.32 -1.88 -4.42
C LEU A 199 31.70 -0.88 -5.52
N GLU A 200 32.87 -1.09 -6.12
CA GLU A 200 33.20 -0.50 -7.42
C GLU A 200 32.58 -1.39 -8.51
N GLU A 201 31.75 -0.80 -9.38
CA GLU A 201 31.35 -1.48 -10.61
C GLU A 201 32.62 -1.71 -11.44
N CYS A 202 32.93 -2.99 -11.71
CA CYS A 202 34.14 -3.39 -12.41
C CYS A 202 34.03 -2.92 -13.86
N ASP A 203 34.70 -1.83 -14.22
CA ASP A 203 34.69 -1.32 -15.59
C ASP A 203 35.42 -2.29 -16.51
N ILE A 204 34.62 -3.04 -17.28
CA ILE A 204 35.07 -4.04 -18.25
C ILE A 204 35.96 -3.41 -19.35
N GLY A 205 35.90 -2.09 -19.55
CA GLY A 205 36.82 -1.37 -20.43
C GLY A 205 38.29 -1.45 -19.98
N ARG A 206 38.57 -1.64 -18.69
CA ARG A 206 39.94 -1.66 -18.14
C ARG A 206 40.74 -2.91 -18.48
N PHE A 207 40.10 -3.97 -18.98
CA PHE A 207 40.81 -5.21 -19.29
C PHE A 207 41.79 -5.11 -20.48
N GLY A 208 41.66 -4.08 -21.31
CA GLY A 208 42.69 -3.72 -22.31
C GLY A 208 44.02 -3.26 -21.69
N GLU A 209 44.03 -2.79 -20.44
CA GLU A 209 45.26 -2.38 -19.74
C GLU A 209 46.22 -3.57 -19.49
N PHE A 210 45.69 -4.80 -19.44
CA PHE A 210 46.51 -6.02 -19.31
C PHE A 210 47.30 -6.36 -20.57
N GLU A 211 46.85 -5.98 -21.76
CA GLU A 211 47.64 -6.18 -22.98
C GLU A 211 48.89 -5.31 -22.97
N GLY A 212 48.77 -4.04 -22.57
CA GLY A 212 49.91 -3.16 -22.36
C GLY A 212 50.86 -3.64 -21.25
N LEU A 213 50.33 -4.19 -20.14
CA LEU A 213 51.17 -4.75 -19.07
C LEU A 213 51.93 -6.01 -19.51
N ALA A 214 51.31 -6.88 -20.33
CA ALA A 214 51.98 -8.04 -20.90
C ALA A 214 53.07 -7.64 -21.90
N ASP A 215 52.79 -6.67 -22.79
CA ASP A 215 53.77 -6.14 -23.73
C ASP A 215 54.94 -5.42 -23.02
N GLU A 216 54.70 -4.79 -21.87
CA GLU A 216 55.76 -4.19 -21.04
C GLU A 216 56.64 -5.25 -20.36
N CYS A 217 56.04 -6.36 -19.88
CA CYS A 217 56.79 -7.51 -19.37
C CYS A 217 57.64 -8.17 -20.48
N HIS A 218 57.07 -8.32 -21.67
CA HIS A 218 57.74 -8.83 -22.86
C HIS A 218 58.89 -7.92 -23.30
N ALA A 219 58.65 -6.60 -23.36
CA ALA A 219 59.67 -5.60 -23.69
C ALA A 219 60.83 -5.60 -22.70
N LEU A 220 60.57 -5.71 -21.39
CA LEU A 220 61.61 -5.85 -20.37
C LEU A 220 62.44 -7.13 -20.59
N ALA A 221 61.79 -8.26 -20.85
CA ALA A 221 62.48 -9.52 -21.13
C ALA A 221 63.36 -9.42 -22.40
N PHE A 222 62.89 -8.73 -23.43
CA PHE A 222 63.62 -8.57 -24.69
C PHE A 222 64.74 -7.52 -24.62
N GLU A 223 64.58 -6.42 -23.87
CA GLU A 223 65.63 -5.41 -23.69
C GLU A 223 66.85 -6.01 -22.97
N PHE A 224 66.63 -6.77 -21.89
CA PHE A 224 67.70 -7.21 -21.00
C PHE A 224 68.30 -8.58 -21.34
N PHE A 225 67.56 -9.49 -21.99
CA PHE A 225 68.02 -10.88 -22.23
C PHE A 225 68.22 -11.25 -23.71
N ARG A 226 67.86 -10.38 -24.67
CA ARG A 226 68.12 -10.59 -26.11
C ARG A 226 69.59 -10.30 -26.46
N ALA A 227 70.14 -9.16 -26.01
CA ALA A 227 71.48 -8.69 -26.36
C ALA A 227 72.63 -9.33 -25.52
N VAL A 228 72.50 -10.63 -25.20
CA VAL A 228 73.47 -11.36 -24.36
C VAL A 228 74.64 -11.86 -25.22
N GLU A 229 75.76 -11.13 -25.19
CA GLU A 229 77.02 -11.49 -25.88
C GLU A 229 77.86 -12.56 -25.14
N GLU A 230 77.71 -12.67 -23.82
CA GLU A 230 78.46 -13.61 -22.98
C GLU A 230 77.66 -14.90 -22.70
N THR A 231 78.34 -16.05 -22.70
CA THR A 231 77.71 -17.34 -22.32
C THR A 231 77.47 -17.37 -20.80
N PRO A 232 76.22 -17.52 -20.30
CA PRO A 232 75.97 -17.56 -18.86
C PRO A 232 76.64 -18.79 -18.21
N ALA A 233 77.22 -18.61 -17.02
CA ALA A 233 78.05 -19.65 -16.39
C ALA A 233 77.27 -20.93 -16.02
N SER A 234 75.98 -20.81 -15.71
CA SER A 234 75.08 -21.92 -15.38
C SER A 234 73.62 -21.47 -15.42
N LEU A 235 72.70 -22.37 -15.75
CA LEU A 235 71.26 -22.11 -15.58
C LEU A 235 70.88 -22.18 -14.08
N PRO A 236 70.12 -21.20 -13.55
CA PRO A 236 69.59 -21.24 -12.19
C PRO A 236 68.69 -22.45 -11.94
N SER A 237 68.71 -22.99 -10.72
CA SER A 237 67.94 -24.19 -10.35
C SER A 237 66.43 -23.99 -10.45
N ALA A 238 65.93 -22.76 -10.32
CA ALA A 238 64.52 -22.42 -10.53
C ALA A 238 64.08 -22.57 -12.01
N ILE A 239 65.02 -22.45 -12.95
CA ILE A 239 64.80 -22.47 -14.40
C ILE A 239 65.12 -23.85 -14.98
N ALA A 240 66.05 -24.60 -14.35
CA ALA A 240 66.44 -25.94 -14.75
C ALA A 240 65.29 -26.99 -14.75
N GLY A 241 64.12 -26.67 -14.16
CA GLY A 241 62.91 -27.51 -14.20
C GLY A 241 62.10 -27.44 -15.51
N LEU A 242 62.39 -26.51 -16.42
CA LEU A 242 61.62 -26.26 -17.65
C LEU A 242 61.86 -27.30 -18.76
N THR A 243 61.58 -28.58 -18.46
CA THR A 243 61.91 -29.75 -19.29
C THR A 243 61.32 -29.77 -20.71
N LYS A 244 60.27 -28.99 -21.00
CA LYS A 244 59.70 -28.83 -22.36
C LYS A 244 60.45 -27.80 -23.22
N MET A 245 61.34 -26.98 -22.64
CA MET A 245 61.93 -25.81 -23.30
C MET A 245 63.34 -26.09 -23.86
N PRO A 246 63.65 -25.68 -25.10
CA PRO A 246 64.97 -25.86 -25.71
C PRO A 246 65.98 -24.80 -25.21
N LEU A 247 66.27 -24.80 -23.92
CA LEU A 247 67.06 -23.76 -23.28
C LEU A 247 68.57 -24.05 -23.37
N SER A 248 69.28 -23.24 -24.16
CA SER A 248 70.73 -23.33 -24.38
C SER A 248 71.47 -22.17 -23.72
N LEU A 249 72.69 -22.42 -23.23
CA LEU A 249 73.62 -21.37 -22.76
C LEU A 249 74.29 -20.62 -23.92
N SER A 250 74.14 -21.09 -25.16
CA SER A 250 74.67 -20.49 -26.39
C SER A 250 74.31 -19.00 -26.54
N THR A 251 75.18 -18.25 -27.21
CA THR A 251 74.97 -16.84 -27.57
C THR A 251 74.32 -16.67 -28.96
N SER A 252 73.76 -17.74 -29.51
CA SER A 252 72.97 -17.70 -30.75
C SER A 252 71.65 -16.92 -30.57
N ALA A 253 71.11 -16.40 -31.67
CA ALA A 253 69.82 -15.71 -31.66
C ALA A 253 68.64 -16.59 -31.16
N PRO A 254 68.52 -17.89 -31.53
CA PRO A 254 67.50 -18.76 -30.93
C PRO A 254 67.67 -18.93 -29.41
N ALA A 255 68.91 -19.10 -28.91
CA ALA A 255 69.16 -19.25 -27.48
C ALA A 255 68.93 -17.94 -26.69
N GLN A 256 69.27 -16.79 -27.26
CA GLN A 256 68.92 -15.46 -26.73
C GLN A 256 67.40 -15.29 -26.62
N VAL A 257 66.66 -15.59 -27.69
CA VAL A 257 65.19 -15.47 -27.70
C VAL A 257 64.53 -16.47 -26.72
N MET A 258 65.08 -17.67 -26.54
CA MET A 258 64.63 -18.58 -25.48
C MET A 258 64.93 -18.05 -24.06
N ARG A 259 66.02 -17.31 -23.85
CA ARG A 259 66.25 -16.62 -22.55
C ARG A 259 65.25 -15.50 -22.29
N CYS A 260 64.81 -14.77 -23.31
CA CYS A 260 63.72 -13.80 -23.16
C CYS A 260 62.43 -14.48 -22.66
N ALA A 261 61.99 -15.57 -23.31
CA ALA A 261 60.82 -16.33 -22.87
C ALA A 261 60.95 -16.91 -21.45
N VAL A 262 62.16 -17.26 -20.99
CA VAL A 262 62.40 -17.64 -19.59
C VAL A 262 62.21 -16.47 -18.64
N ALA A 263 62.77 -15.30 -18.97
CA ALA A 263 62.64 -14.10 -18.15
C ALA A 263 61.16 -13.67 -18.03
N GLU A 264 60.45 -13.70 -19.15
CA GLU A 264 59.01 -13.41 -19.26
C GLU A 264 58.18 -14.40 -18.42
N TYR A 265 58.42 -15.72 -18.55
CA TYR A 265 57.80 -16.75 -17.69
C TYR A 265 58.06 -16.50 -16.19
N VAL A 266 59.27 -16.09 -15.81
CA VAL A 266 59.62 -15.79 -14.41
C VAL A 266 58.87 -14.56 -13.91
N ILE A 267 58.71 -13.52 -14.74
CA ILE A 267 57.94 -12.30 -14.42
C ILE A 267 56.44 -12.62 -14.31
N GLY A 268 55.84 -13.25 -15.32
CA GLY A 268 54.41 -13.65 -15.31
C GLY A 268 54.06 -14.57 -14.15
N ARG A 269 54.99 -15.45 -13.77
CA ARG A 269 54.86 -16.25 -12.55
C ARG A 269 54.90 -15.39 -11.29
N ALA A 270 55.88 -14.50 -11.14
CA ALA A 270 56.00 -13.67 -9.94
C ALA A 270 54.82 -12.68 -9.78
N LEU A 271 54.26 -12.20 -10.90
CA LEU A 271 52.98 -11.50 -10.93
C LEU A 271 51.86 -12.35 -10.34
N THR A 272 51.73 -13.62 -10.74
CA THR A 272 50.65 -14.48 -10.24
C THR A 272 50.86 -14.95 -8.79
N ASP A 273 52.09 -15.33 -8.43
CA ASP A 273 52.43 -15.84 -7.10
C ASP A 273 52.33 -14.74 -6.00
N HIS A 274 52.46 -13.45 -6.35
CA HIS A 274 52.52 -12.34 -5.36
C HIS A 274 51.59 -11.14 -5.63
N ILE A 275 51.26 -10.81 -6.88
CA ILE A 275 50.53 -9.58 -7.25
C ILE A 275 49.05 -9.86 -7.56
N PHE A 276 48.77 -10.79 -8.47
CA PHE A 276 47.41 -11.12 -8.93
C PHE A 276 46.68 -12.07 -7.97
N VAL A 277 46.63 -11.67 -6.70
CA VAL A 277 46.10 -12.43 -5.57
C VAL A 277 44.78 -11.84 -5.08
N ASP A 278 43.93 -12.64 -4.41
CA ASP A 278 42.60 -12.21 -3.93
C ASP A 278 42.65 -10.95 -3.05
N MET A 279 43.67 -10.89 -2.18
CA MET A 279 43.86 -9.86 -1.16
C MET A 279 45.34 -9.78 -0.75
N TYR A 280 45.84 -8.56 -0.51
CA TYR A 280 47.21 -8.36 -0.01
C TYR A 280 47.28 -8.45 1.53
N PHE A 281 47.99 -9.46 2.03
CA PHE A 281 48.30 -9.62 3.46
C PHE A 281 49.80 -9.68 3.71
N ARG A 282 50.25 -9.23 4.89
CA ARG A 282 51.67 -9.34 5.29
C ARG A 282 52.08 -10.77 5.70
N ASP A 283 51.13 -11.65 6.04
CA ASP A 283 51.36 -13.05 6.38
C ASP A 283 50.87 -13.96 5.23
N PRO A 284 51.77 -14.69 4.53
CA PRO A 284 51.40 -15.62 3.47
C PRO A 284 50.47 -16.75 3.94
N ASN A 285 50.52 -17.14 5.22
CA ASN A 285 49.64 -18.17 5.75
C ASN A 285 48.19 -17.68 5.84
N LEU A 286 48.01 -16.42 6.27
CA LEU A 286 46.70 -15.76 6.27
C LEU A 286 46.17 -15.56 4.84
N GLN A 287 47.02 -15.14 3.91
CA GLN A 287 46.66 -15.02 2.49
C GLN A 287 46.14 -16.35 1.92
N HIS A 288 46.90 -17.44 2.09
CA HIS A 288 46.49 -18.76 1.63
C HIS A 288 45.20 -19.26 2.31
N ALA A 289 45.03 -19.00 3.61
CA ALA A 289 43.82 -19.36 4.35
C ALA A 289 42.58 -18.59 3.85
N VAL A 290 42.72 -17.28 3.54
CA VAL A 290 41.65 -16.47 2.97
C VAL A 290 41.30 -16.91 1.55
N SER A 291 42.28 -17.12 0.66
CA SER A 291 42.04 -17.66 -0.68
C SER A 291 41.34 -19.02 -0.66
N THR A 292 41.71 -19.89 0.28
CA THR A 292 41.05 -21.19 0.49
C THR A 292 39.60 -21.03 0.97
N MET A 293 39.35 -20.10 1.90
CA MET A 293 38.01 -19.79 2.40
C MET A 293 37.10 -19.19 1.32
N LEU A 294 37.60 -18.24 0.53
CA LEU A 294 36.84 -17.62 -0.58
C LEU A 294 36.47 -18.67 -1.63
N SER A 295 37.43 -19.51 -2.03
CA SER A 295 37.19 -20.62 -2.99
C SER A 295 36.16 -21.63 -2.47
N TYR A 296 36.16 -21.91 -1.16
CA TYR A 296 35.12 -22.75 -0.54
C TYR A 296 33.74 -22.08 -0.52
N LEU A 297 33.66 -20.76 -0.25
CA LEU A 297 32.40 -20.02 -0.31
C LEU A 297 31.85 -19.98 -1.74
N GLU A 298 32.69 -19.72 -2.73
CA GLU A 298 32.36 -19.71 -4.16
C GLU A 298 31.80 -21.07 -4.62
N THR A 299 32.53 -22.16 -4.32
CA THR A 299 32.10 -23.53 -4.64
C THR A 299 30.80 -23.93 -3.92
N ARG A 300 30.58 -23.44 -2.69
CA ARG A 300 29.43 -23.81 -1.86
C ARG A 300 28.18 -22.97 -2.12
N ASP A 301 28.34 -21.70 -2.47
CA ASP A 301 27.21 -20.82 -2.77
C ASP A 301 26.54 -21.24 -4.08
N GLY A 302 27.33 -21.76 -5.04
CA GLY A 302 26.86 -22.37 -6.28
C GLY A 302 26.06 -21.39 -7.12
N TYR A 303 26.73 -20.64 -8.00
CA TYR A 303 26.05 -19.71 -8.91
C TYR A 303 24.87 -20.42 -9.57
N PRO A 304 23.63 -19.91 -9.41
CA PRO A 304 22.43 -20.67 -9.76
C PRO A 304 22.47 -21.01 -11.24
N GLU A 305 22.49 -22.31 -11.54
CA GLU A 305 22.62 -22.82 -12.91
C GLU A 305 21.60 -22.14 -13.82
N ALA A 306 22.04 -21.69 -15.00
CA ALA A 306 21.28 -20.81 -15.89
C ALA A 306 20.09 -21.49 -16.62
N GLY A 307 19.44 -22.47 -16.00
CA GLY A 307 18.37 -23.28 -16.59
C GLY A 307 17.11 -22.50 -16.95
N ASP A 308 16.72 -21.50 -16.14
CA ASP A 308 15.43 -20.79 -16.24
C ASP A 308 15.57 -19.30 -16.61
N GLY A 309 16.45 -18.95 -17.56
CA GLY A 309 16.40 -17.69 -18.33
C GLY A 309 16.52 -16.35 -17.58
N HIS A 310 16.72 -16.38 -16.26
CA HIS A 310 16.74 -15.22 -15.37
C HIS A 310 18.04 -15.18 -14.57
N ALA A 311 19.16 -15.03 -15.28
CA ALA A 311 20.43 -14.63 -14.67
C ALA A 311 20.24 -13.29 -13.96
N GLN A 312 20.10 -13.33 -12.62
CA GLN A 312 19.86 -12.13 -11.83
C GLN A 312 21.14 -11.29 -11.78
N SER A 313 21.19 -10.27 -12.63
CA SER A 313 22.30 -9.31 -12.83
C SER A 313 22.62 -8.42 -11.62
N GLY A 314 22.29 -8.86 -10.41
CA GLY A 314 22.58 -8.21 -9.13
C GLY A 314 22.70 -9.19 -7.96
N TYR A 315 22.85 -10.50 -8.20
CA TYR A 315 23.13 -11.47 -7.13
C TYR A 315 24.61 -11.40 -6.72
N ILE A 316 24.86 -10.88 -5.52
CA ILE A 316 26.16 -10.85 -4.86
C ILE A 316 26.28 -12.11 -3.98
N GLY A 317 27.31 -12.93 -4.20
CA GLY A 317 27.55 -14.14 -3.42
C GLY A 317 28.06 -13.86 -2.00
N ARG A 318 28.04 -14.85 -1.11
CA ARG A 318 28.65 -14.74 0.23
C ARG A 318 30.17 -14.64 0.13
N GLU A 319 30.78 -15.29 -0.86
CA GLU A 319 32.19 -15.04 -1.28
C GLU A 319 32.45 -13.54 -1.33
N SER A 320 31.67 -12.83 -2.16
CA SER A 320 31.92 -11.45 -2.52
C SER A 320 31.64 -10.52 -1.35
N ILE A 321 30.57 -10.80 -0.58
CA ILE A 321 30.30 -10.12 0.71
C ILE A 321 31.49 -10.26 1.66
N VAL A 322 32.04 -11.47 1.84
CA VAL A 322 33.14 -11.73 2.78
C VAL A 322 34.45 -11.09 2.29
N ARG A 323 34.80 -11.21 1.00
CA ARG A 323 35.96 -10.55 0.40
C ARG A 323 35.90 -9.03 0.57
N LEU A 324 34.75 -8.42 0.29
CA LEU A 324 34.57 -6.96 0.41
C LEU A 324 34.59 -6.49 1.86
N GLN A 325 33.95 -7.22 2.78
CA GLN A 325 34.07 -6.94 4.22
C GLN A 325 35.53 -7.00 4.67
N LEU A 326 36.27 -8.05 4.31
CA LEU A 326 37.69 -8.17 4.61
C LEU A 326 38.51 -7.03 4.01
N LEU A 327 38.29 -6.65 2.74
CA LEU A 327 38.96 -5.51 2.07
C LEU A 327 38.61 -4.13 2.67
N SER A 328 37.48 -4.02 3.38
CA SER A 328 37.01 -2.79 4.03
C SER A 328 37.51 -2.63 5.48
N GLU A 329 37.95 -3.73 6.11
CA GLU A 329 38.57 -3.78 7.43
C GLU A 329 40.10 -3.94 7.33
N SER A 330 40.62 -4.52 6.24
CA SER A 330 42.05 -4.64 5.95
C SER A 330 42.63 -3.29 5.54
N ASN A 331 42.87 -2.43 6.52
CA ASN A 331 43.56 -1.14 6.38
C ASN A 331 45.07 -1.31 6.10
N THR A 332 45.44 -2.36 5.37
CA THR A 332 46.80 -2.85 5.07
C THR A 332 47.31 -2.40 3.71
N GLY A 333 46.50 -1.67 2.93
CA GLY A 333 46.67 -1.38 1.51
C GLY A 333 48.13 -1.21 1.09
N ASP A 334 48.74 -0.09 1.45
CA ASP A 334 50.00 0.31 0.83
C ASP A 334 51.20 -0.51 1.36
N ASP A 335 51.29 -0.78 2.65
CA ASP A 335 52.37 -1.63 3.21
C ASP A 335 52.33 -3.08 2.67
N ALA A 336 51.14 -3.65 2.49
CA ALA A 336 51.01 -5.02 1.96
C ALA A 336 51.26 -5.07 0.45
N ARG A 337 50.86 -4.04 -0.30
CA ARG A 337 51.22 -3.86 -1.71
C ARG A 337 52.74 -3.72 -1.89
N LEU A 338 53.39 -2.87 -1.09
CA LEU A 338 54.85 -2.71 -1.08
C LEU A 338 55.58 -4.02 -0.71
N GLN A 339 55.03 -4.80 0.23
CA GLN A 339 55.56 -6.13 0.54
C GLN A 339 55.39 -7.14 -0.62
N ALA A 340 54.30 -7.05 -1.39
CA ALA A 340 54.04 -7.87 -2.57
C ALA A 340 55.02 -7.53 -3.71
N ILE A 341 55.18 -6.25 -4.08
CA ILE A 341 56.21 -5.77 -5.02
C ILE A 341 57.60 -6.24 -4.58
N SER A 342 57.94 -6.02 -3.31
CA SER A 342 59.23 -6.43 -2.72
C SER A 342 59.48 -7.94 -2.76
N SER A 343 58.43 -8.76 -2.87
CA SER A 343 58.53 -10.22 -2.89
C SER A 343 58.56 -10.77 -4.32
N ALA A 344 57.73 -10.23 -5.22
CA ALA A 344 57.81 -10.47 -6.65
C ALA A 344 59.19 -10.09 -7.21
N LYS A 345 59.65 -8.85 -6.96
CA LYS A 345 60.97 -8.34 -7.36
C LYS A 345 62.08 -9.26 -6.84
N ARG A 346 62.04 -9.65 -5.56
CA ARG A 346 63.04 -10.54 -4.95
C ARG A 346 63.13 -11.89 -5.66
N ASP A 347 62.01 -12.54 -5.97
CA ASP A 347 62.03 -13.85 -6.62
C ASP A 347 62.42 -13.77 -8.11
N VAL A 348 62.05 -12.70 -8.82
CA VAL A 348 62.52 -12.43 -10.20
C VAL A 348 64.04 -12.18 -10.22
N CYS A 349 64.57 -11.26 -9.40
CA CYS A 349 66.01 -10.99 -9.31
C CYS A 349 66.79 -12.25 -8.93
N LYS A 350 66.33 -13.00 -7.93
CA LYS A 350 66.92 -14.29 -7.49
C LYS A 350 66.96 -15.35 -8.61
N ALA A 351 66.04 -15.31 -9.56
CA ALA A 351 66.01 -16.20 -10.71
C ALA A 351 66.79 -15.67 -11.93
N LEU A 352 66.91 -14.35 -12.13
CA LEU A 352 67.42 -13.75 -13.37
C LEU A 352 68.75 -12.97 -13.25
N ASP A 353 69.17 -12.53 -12.05
CA ASP A 353 70.38 -11.68 -11.86
C ASP A 353 71.69 -12.33 -12.33
N SER A 354 71.70 -13.65 -12.48
CA SER A 354 72.82 -14.47 -12.98
C SER A 354 72.76 -14.76 -14.49
N LEU A 355 71.69 -14.33 -15.16
CA LEU A 355 71.49 -14.40 -16.61
C LEU A 355 71.60 -13.04 -17.30
N LEU A 356 71.62 -11.94 -16.53
CA LEU A 356 71.88 -10.58 -17.03
C LEU A 356 73.32 -10.46 -17.58
N PRO A 357 73.54 -9.76 -18.71
CA PRO A 357 74.89 -9.43 -19.21
C PRO A 357 75.73 -8.64 -18.21
N SER A 358 77.04 -8.90 -18.16
CA SER A 358 78.01 -8.11 -17.36
C SER A 358 78.10 -6.65 -17.80
N SER A 359 77.62 -6.32 -19.00
CA SER A 359 77.58 -4.97 -19.59
C SER A 359 76.39 -4.12 -19.14
N ILE A 360 75.38 -4.71 -18.48
CA ILE A 360 74.17 -4.00 -18.05
C ILE A 360 74.18 -3.79 -16.53
N THR A 361 73.87 -2.58 -16.10
CA THR A 361 73.68 -2.24 -14.68
C THR A 361 72.42 -2.91 -14.13
N ARG A 362 72.59 -3.84 -13.20
CA ARG A 362 71.48 -4.54 -12.52
C ARG A 362 70.44 -3.58 -11.94
N ASP A 363 70.89 -2.46 -11.41
CA ASP A 363 70.04 -1.42 -10.82
C ASP A 363 68.99 -0.88 -11.82
N VAL A 364 69.30 -0.82 -13.12
CA VAL A 364 68.38 -0.35 -14.17
C VAL A 364 67.35 -1.42 -14.53
N PHE A 365 67.74 -2.70 -14.53
CA PHE A 365 66.76 -3.81 -14.61
C PHE A 365 65.85 -3.81 -13.37
N HIS A 366 66.42 -3.62 -12.18
CA HIS A 366 65.70 -3.62 -10.90
C HIS A 366 64.76 -2.42 -10.74
N SER A 367 65.06 -1.27 -11.36
CA SER A 367 64.15 -0.10 -11.44
C SER A 367 62.96 -0.39 -12.37
N LYS A 368 63.22 -0.73 -13.64
CA LYS A 368 62.15 -1.01 -14.62
C LYS A 368 61.23 -2.16 -14.22
N LEU A 369 61.78 -3.19 -13.55
CA LEU A 369 61.00 -4.26 -12.96
C LEU A 369 60.09 -3.78 -11.82
N GLU A 370 60.55 -2.85 -10.99
CA GLU A 370 59.76 -2.25 -9.90
C GLU A 370 58.63 -1.38 -10.45
N GLU A 371 58.92 -0.54 -11.45
CA GLU A 371 57.95 0.30 -12.18
C GLU A 371 56.81 -0.55 -12.79
N ILE A 372 57.13 -1.70 -13.39
CA ILE A 372 56.15 -2.65 -13.95
C ILE A 372 55.34 -3.36 -12.85
N LEU A 373 55.97 -3.72 -11.73
CA LEU A 373 55.30 -4.35 -10.59
C LEU A 373 54.37 -3.37 -9.84
N GLU A 374 54.75 -2.10 -9.73
CA GLU A 374 53.90 -1.04 -9.19
C GLU A 374 52.65 -0.86 -10.05
N ARG A 375 52.81 -0.72 -11.38
CA ARG A 375 51.69 -0.64 -12.32
C ARG A 375 50.80 -1.89 -12.32
N ALA A 376 51.37 -3.07 -12.13
CA ALA A 376 50.60 -4.30 -11.97
C ALA A 376 49.72 -4.28 -10.70
N ILE A 377 50.17 -3.65 -9.62
CA ILE A 377 49.34 -3.39 -8.43
C ILE A 377 48.27 -2.34 -8.71
N GLU A 378 48.58 -1.23 -9.39
CA GLU A 378 47.60 -0.19 -9.73
C GLU A 378 46.44 -0.73 -10.59
N LEU A 379 46.74 -1.67 -11.48
CA LEU A 379 45.75 -2.36 -12.31
C LEU A 379 44.97 -3.44 -11.52
N TRP A 380 45.63 -4.24 -10.68
CA TRP A 380 44.96 -5.36 -9.99
C TRP A 380 44.20 -4.96 -8.72
N ALA A 381 44.69 -3.98 -7.96
CA ALA A 381 44.11 -3.64 -6.65
C ALA A 381 42.66 -3.12 -6.68
N PRO A 382 42.18 -2.39 -7.71
CA PRO A 382 40.76 -2.09 -7.87
C PRO A 382 39.93 -3.34 -8.16
N LEU A 383 40.45 -4.28 -8.96
CA LEU A 383 39.75 -5.51 -9.33
C LEU A 383 39.46 -6.41 -8.12
N GLN A 384 40.29 -6.36 -7.07
CA GLN A 384 40.00 -7.03 -5.79
C GLN A 384 38.66 -6.59 -5.17
N ARG A 385 38.22 -5.33 -5.41
CA ARG A 385 36.96 -4.74 -4.91
C ARG A 385 35.75 -4.92 -5.83
N SER A 386 35.90 -5.65 -6.93
CA SER A 386 34.80 -5.89 -7.89
C SER A 386 33.70 -6.82 -7.38
N THR A 387 32.52 -6.72 -7.97
CA THR A 387 31.31 -7.50 -7.61
C THR A 387 31.50 -9.02 -7.70
N PHE A 388 32.37 -9.51 -8.58
CA PHE A 388 32.65 -10.92 -8.80
C PHE A 388 34.14 -11.17 -8.62
N ARG A 389 34.54 -12.35 -8.15
CA ARG A 389 35.95 -12.67 -7.92
C ARG A 389 36.71 -12.68 -9.26
N VAL A 390 37.82 -11.94 -9.32
CA VAL A 390 38.76 -12.00 -10.44
C VAL A 390 39.88 -12.97 -10.07
N SER A 391 40.23 -13.86 -11.00
CA SER A 391 41.24 -14.89 -10.82
C SER A 391 42.31 -14.79 -11.91
N ALA A 392 43.56 -15.07 -11.55
CA ALA A 392 44.67 -15.19 -12.48
C ALA A 392 45.25 -16.60 -12.45
N GLU A 393 45.29 -17.27 -13.60
CA GLU A 393 45.84 -18.62 -13.74
C GLU A 393 47.14 -18.61 -14.54
N PHE A 394 48.24 -19.01 -13.91
CA PHE A 394 49.54 -19.15 -14.56
C PHE A 394 49.82 -20.61 -14.93
N GLY A 395 49.15 -21.07 -15.98
CA GLY A 395 49.23 -22.45 -16.45
C GLY A 395 49.03 -22.59 -17.96
N LEU A 396 49.28 -23.80 -18.46
CA LEU A 396 48.94 -24.17 -19.83
C LEU A 396 47.51 -24.72 -19.84
N THR A 397 46.53 -23.81 -19.83
CA THR A 397 45.11 -24.14 -19.84
C THR A 397 44.66 -24.75 -21.17
N ALA A 398 43.54 -25.47 -21.18
CA ALA A 398 43.01 -26.12 -22.38
C ALA A 398 42.26 -25.16 -23.34
N GLN A 399 42.28 -23.85 -23.07
CA GLN A 399 41.47 -22.83 -23.77
C GLN A 399 42.28 -21.85 -24.63
N LEU A 400 43.62 -21.96 -24.65
CA LEU A 400 44.52 -21.08 -25.41
C LEU A 400 44.21 -21.08 -26.92
N ASP A 401 43.89 -19.91 -27.49
CA ASP A 401 43.75 -19.73 -28.94
C ASP A 401 45.11 -19.38 -29.58
N ARG A 402 45.67 -20.37 -30.26
CA ARG A 402 46.88 -20.31 -31.09
C ARG A 402 46.93 -19.12 -32.07
N LYS A 403 45.80 -18.47 -32.39
CA LYS A 403 45.74 -17.29 -33.27
C LYS A 403 46.06 -15.96 -32.56
N TYR A 404 45.87 -15.86 -31.25
CA TYR A 404 45.97 -14.61 -30.49
C TYR A 404 46.94 -14.67 -29.28
N ASP A 405 47.24 -15.88 -28.81
CA ASP A 405 47.93 -16.13 -27.54
C ASP A 405 49.45 -16.33 -27.72
N PHE A 406 50.10 -15.51 -28.56
CA PHE A 406 51.55 -15.54 -28.79
C PHE A 406 52.13 -14.17 -29.17
N HIS A 407 53.38 -13.89 -28.77
CA HIS A 407 54.11 -12.71 -29.24
C HIS A 407 54.85 -13.01 -30.55
N SER A 408 54.77 -12.07 -31.50
CA SER A 408 55.31 -12.24 -32.86
C SER A 408 56.84 -12.22 -32.96
N ASP A 409 57.53 -11.64 -31.96
CA ASP A 409 59.00 -11.59 -31.88
C ASP A 409 59.67 -12.97 -31.66
N PHE A 410 58.92 -13.97 -31.20
CA PHE A 410 59.34 -15.39 -31.21
C PHE A 410 59.29 -16.03 -32.62
N GLY A 411 58.86 -15.26 -33.62
CA GLY A 411 58.67 -15.68 -34.99
C GLY A 411 57.28 -16.26 -35.27
N PRO A 412 56.91 -16.38 -36.55
CA PRO A 412 55.64 -16.97 -36.95
C PRO A 412 55.55 -18.45 -36.55
N LEU A 413 54.32 -18.95 -36.47
CA LEU A 413 53.99 -20.36 -36.34
C LEU A 413 54.29 -21.07 -37.67
N VAL A 414 55.14 -22.10 -37.65
CA VAL A 414 55.62 -22.79 -38.87
C VAL A 414 55.02 -24.19 -39.05
N GLY A 415 54.19 -24.67 -38.11
CA GLY A 415 53.61 -26.02 -38.09
C GLY A 415 52.12 -26.10 -38.43
N GLY A 416 51.65 -27.31 -38.76
CA GLY A 416 50.24 -27.64 -38.96
C GLY A 416 49.71 -28.59 -37.87
N GLU A 417 48.53 -28.26 -37.32
CA GLU A 417 47.67 -29.00 -36.36
C GLU A 417 48.28 -29.53 -35.05
N LYS A 418 49.56 -29.87 -34.97
CA LYS A 418 50.23 -30.47 -33.81
C LYS A 418 51.09 -29.46 -33.02
N SER A 419 50.60 -28.23 -32.91
CA SER A 419 51.24 -27.21 -32.09
C SER A 419 50.65 -27.24 -30.67
N GLU A 420 51.45 -27.68 -29.72
CA GLU A 420 51.18 -27.51 -28.29
C GLU A 420 51.84 -26.23 -27.76
N PRO A 421 51.24 -25.53 -26.78
CA PRO A 421 51.95 -24.52 -26.00
C PRO A 421 52.95 -25.21 -25.04
N ILE A 422 54.11 -24.59 -24.84
CA ILE A 422 55.23 -25.20 -24.07
C ILE A 422 55.64 -24.41 -22.83
N LEU A 423 55.28 -23.12 -22.75
CA LEU A 423 55.57 -22.26 -21.61
C LEU A 423 54.52 -21.13 -21.55
N PRO A 424 53.86 -20.87 -20.41
CA PRO A 424 53.07 -19.66 -20.23
C PRO A 424 54.03 -18.46 -20.08
N LEU A 425 53.65 -17.31 -20.63
CA LEU A 425 54.44 -16.08 -20.60
C LEU A 425 53.74 -15.02 -19.75
N PHE A 426 52.42 -14.89 -19.91
CA PHE A 426 51.55 -14.04 -19.09
C PHE A 426 50.32 -14.85 -18.63
N PRO A 427 49.83 -14.68 -17.38
CA PRO A 427 48.67 -15.41 -16.87
C PRO A 427 47.38 -15.15 -17.65
N GLN A 428 46.48 -16.14 -17.60
CA GLN A 428 45.08 -15.99 -18.02
C GLN A 428 44.34 -15.25 -16.91
N ILE A 429 43.47 -14.31 -17.25
CA ILE A 429 42.64 -13.60 -16.27
C ILE A 429 41.17 -13.84 -16.58
N GLY A 430 40.41 -14.26 -15.58
CA GLY A 430 39.00 -14.61 -15.72
C GLY A 430 38.15 -14.19 -14.53
N ILE A 431 36.84 -14.08 -14.77
CA ILE A 431 35.82 -13.88 -13.75
C ILE A 431 34.80 -15.01 -13.92
N ARG A 432 34.65 -15.85 -12.88
CA ARG A 432 33.88 -17.09 -12.97
C ARG A 432 34.40 -17.94 -14.15
N ASP A 433 33.50 -18.47 -14.98
CA ASP A 433 33.79 -19.27 -16.17
C ASP A 433 34.14 -18.41 -17.42
N GLU A 434 34.18 -17.08 -17.31
CA GLU A 434 34.47 -16.18 -18.43
C GLU A 434 35.96 -15.76 -18.45
N VAL A 435 36.65 -16.09 -19.54
CA VAL A 435 38.02 -15.63 -19.80
C VAL A 435 37.99 -14.21 -20.35
N ILE A 436 38.65 -13.29 -19.64
CA ILE A 436 38.62 -11.86 -19.92
C ILE A 436 39.94 -11.38 -20.54
N TYR A 437 41.06 -11.98 -20.12
CA TYR A 437 42.35 -11.84 -20.80
C TYR A 437 42.93 -13.25 -21.06
N GLY A 438 43.21 -13.55 -22.33
CA GLY A 438 43.84 -14.82 -22.73
C GLY A 438 45.31 -14.87 -22.33
N ALA A 439 45.74 -15.99 -21.73
CA ALA A 439 47.15 -16.17 -21.38
C ALA A 439 48.04 -16.09 -22.63
N LYS A 440 49.15 -15.35 -22.56
CA LYS A 440 50.17 -15.37 -23.61
C LYS A 440 51.05 -16.60 -23.42
N ALA A 441 51.35 -17.34 -24.48
CA ALA A 441 52.14 -18.57 -24.43
C ALA A 441 53.23 -18.64 -25.52
N LEU A 442 54.29 -19.37 -25.22
CA LEU A 442 55.29 -19.81 -26.18
C LEU A 442 54.84 -21.15 -26.79
N TRP A 443 54.81 -21.23 -28.12
CA TRP A 443 54.27 -22.39 -28.84
C TRP A 443 55.37 -23.26 -29.47
N SER A 444 55.15 -24.58 -29.44
CA SER A 444 56.12 -25.61 -29.83
C SER A 444 56.66 -25.51 -31.27
N ASP A 445 55.97 -24.80 -32.16
CA ASP A 445 56.24 -24.66 -33.59
C ASP A 445 56.55 -23.21 -34.04
N GLN A 446 56.75 -22.26 -33.12
CA GLN A 446 57.27 -20.93 -33.48
C GLN A 446 58.72 -21.03 -33.97
N THR A 447 59.09 -20.21 -34.96
CA THR A 447 60.40 -20.25 -35.61
C THR A 447 61.58 -20.28 -34.62
N ALA A 448 61.56 -19.44 -33.57
CA ALA A 448 62.63 -19.42 -32.57
C ALA A 448 62.72 -20.72 -31.76
N VAL A 449 61.58 -21.33 -31.42
CA VAL A 449 61.49 -22.60 -30.67
C VAL A 449 62.00 -23.77 -31.53
N VAL A 450 61.62 -23.81 -32.82
CA VAL A 450 62.10 -24.82 -33.77
C VAL A 450 63.61 -24.69 -33.97
N ALA A 451 64.12 -23.47 -34.20
CA ALA A 451 65.55 -23.22 -34.37
C ALA A 451 66.36 -23.56 -33.11
N ALA A 452 65.85 -23.27 -31.91
CA ALA A 452 66.51 -23.61 -30.65
C ALA A 452 66.55 -25.13 -30.39
N LYS A 453 65.46 -25.87 -30.71
CA LYS A 453 65.43 -27.34 -30.67
C LYS A 453 66.49 -27.92 -31.61
N GLU A 454 66.52 -27.46 -32.86
CA GLU A 454 67.53 -27.87 -33.85
C GLU A 454 68.96 -27.62 -33.38
N GLU A 455 69.24 -26.45 -32.78
CA GLU A 455 70.57 -26.13 -32.25
C GLU A 455 70.96 -27.06 -31.10
N MET A 456 70.03 -27.30 -30.16
CA MET A 456 70.26 -28.19 -29.02
C MET A 456 70.52 -29.63 -29.48
N GLU A 457 69.78 -30.13 -30.46
CA GLU A 457 70.01 -31.44 -31.07
C GLU A 457 71.36 -31.51 -31.81
N LYS A 458 71.73 -30.46 -32.57
CA LYS A 458 73.03 -30.38 -33.25
C LYS A 458 74.18 -30.40 -32.25
N ALA A 459 74.07 -29.68 -31.13
CA ALA A 459 75.05 -29.68 -30.04
C ALA A 459 75.19 -31.07 -29.39
N ILE A 460 74.06 -31.69 -29.01
CA ILE A 460 74.03 -33.04 -28.41
C ILE A 460 74.67 -34.08 -29.36
N ASN A 461 74.33 -34.04 -30.65
CA ASN A 461 74.88 -34.97 -31.63
C ASN A 461 76.38 -34.73 -31.91
N HIS A 462 76.83 -33.48 -31.92
CA HIS A 462 78.24 -33.11 -32.04
C HIS A 462 79.08 -33.62 -30.86
N ASP A 463 78.60 -33.50 -29.63
CA ASP A 463 79.33 -34.00 -28.45
C ASP A 463 79.28 -35.52 -28.33
N ARG A 464 78.19 -36.18 -28.75
CA ARG A 464 78.16 -37.65 -28.92
C ARG A 464 79.18 -38.13 -29.96
N MET A 465 79.34 -37.40 -31.06
CA MET A 465 80.36 -37.67 -32.08
C MET A 465 81.78 -37.49 -31.53
N LYS A 466 82.07 -36.40 -30.80
CA LYS A 466 83.37 -36.20 -30.10
C LYS A 466 83.67 -37.32 -29.10
N GLY A 467 82.68 -37.75 -28.32
CA GLY A 467 82.80 -38.88 -27.40
C GLY A 467 83.19 -40.18 -28.12
N HIS A 468 82.54 -40.46 -29.26
CA HIS A 468 82.87 -41.61 -30.10
C HIS A 468 84.26 -41.51 -30.73
N GLU A 469 84.69 -40.32 -31.16
CA GLU A 469 86.06 -40.09 -31.63
C GLU A 469 87.10 -40.28 -30.53
N ALA A 470 86.85 -39.77 -29.33
CA ALA A 470 87.74 -39.94 -28.18
C ALA A 470 87.90 -41.43 -27.84
N GLN A 471 86.81 -42.19 -27.80
CA GLN A 471 86.86 -43.64 -27.64
C GLN A 471 87.63 -44.34 -28.77
N LYS A 472 87.42 -43.96 -30.05
CA LYS A 472 88.18 -44.49 -31.20
C LYS A 472 89.68 -44.17 -31.10
N LYS A 473 90.05 -42.96 -30.66
CA LYS A 473 91.45 -42.53 -30.42
C LYS A 473 92.08 -43.31 -29.26
N ILE A 474 91.34 -43.57 -28.17
CA ILE A 474 91.77 -44.41 -27.04
C ILE A 474 91.96 -45.88 -27.46
N MET A 475 91.05 -46.45 -28.26
CA MET A 475 91.20 -47.80 -28.82
C MET A 475 92.42 -47.90 -29.74
N LYS A 476 92.63 -46.94 -30.65
CA LYS A 476 93.84 -46.91 -31.50
C LYS A 476 95.13 -46.84 -30.67
N ARG A 477 95.17 -46.03 -29.61
CA ARG A 477 96.32 -46.01 -28.68
C ARG A 477 96.52 -47.35 -27.96
N ARG A 478 95.46 -47.99 -27.47
CA ARG A 478 95.55 -49.31 -26.82
C ARG A 478 96.02 -50.43 -27.76
N LEU A 479 95.71 -50.35 -29.06
CA LEU A 479 96.24 -51.28 -30.06
C LEU A 479 97.71 -50.99 -30.37
N SER A 480 98.11 -49.71 -30.49
CA SER A 480 99.51 -49.32 -30.73
C SER A 480 100.46 -49.71 -29.59
N VAL A 481 100.01 -49.65 -28.34
CA VAL A 481 100.82 -49.98 -27.15
C VAL A 481 101.03 -51.51 -26.98
N ARG A 482 100.30 -52.35 -27.73
CA ARG A 482 100.42 -53.82 -27.64
C ARG A 482 101.51 -54.41 -28.57
N ALA A 483 102.28 -53.57 -29.27
CA ALA A 483 103.31 -54.01 -30.22
C ALA A 483 104.70 -54.25 -29.60
N GLU A 484 105.04 -53.61 -28.48
CA GLU A 484 106.42 -53.54 -27.97
C GLU A 484 106.53 -53.81 -26.46
N ILE A 485 106.52 -55.08 -26.06
CA ILE A 485 107.12 -55.53 -24.78
C ILE A 485 107.82 -56.89 -24.99
N PRO A 486 109.17 -56.96 -24.95
CA PRO A 486 109.90 -58.23 -24.90
C PRO A 486 109.94 -58.82 -23.48
N VAL A 487 110.20 -60.13 -23.39
CA VAL A 487 110.23 -60.90 -22.13
C VAL A 487 111.57 -60.74 -21.40
N THR A 488 111.55 -60.51 -20.08
CA THR A 488 112.54 -61.07 -19.11
C THR A 488 112.12 -60.91 -17.64
N ASN A 489 112.62 -61.82 -16.79
CA ASN A 489 112.46 -61.97 -15.33
C ASN A 489 113.54 -63.03 -14.91
N PRO A 490 113.89 -63.29 -13.62
CA PRO A 490 113.42 -62.68 -12.37
C PRO A 490 114.51 -62.39 -11.29
N GLY A 491 114.08 -61.80 -10.16
CA GLY A 491 114.57 -62.16 -8.81
C GLY A 491 114.97 -60.98 -7.88
N ALA A 492 115.11 -61.17 -6.55
CA ALA A 492 114.52 -62.15 -5.63
C ALA A 492 114.91 -61.86 -4.15
N SER A 493 114.01 -61.32 -3.32
CA SER A 493 114.02 -61.37 -1.84
C SER A 493 112.65 -60.88 -1.32
N SER A 494 111.82 -61.64 -0.59
CA SER A 494 111.95 -62.39 0.68
C SER A 494 111.59 -61.56 1.92
N GLY A 495 110.33 -61.65 2.36
CA GLY A 495 109.83 -61.16 3.63
C GLY A 495 108.53 -61.90 3.99
N GLN A 496 108.51 -62.61 5.12
CA GLN A 496 107.40 -63.49 5.51
C GLN A 496 106.40 -62.80 6.45
N GLY A 497 105.12 -63.13 6.30
CA GLY A 497 104.03 -62.72 7.21
C GLY A 497 102.68 -63.21 6.67
N ARG A 498 102.07 -64.20 7.33
CA ARG A 498 100.84 -64.88 6.90
C ARG A 498 100.01 -65.32 8.13
N PRO A 499 98.73 -65.72 8.00
CA PRO A 499 97.62 -64.80 8.21
C PRO A 499 96.65 -65.26 9.31
N ALA A 500 95.58 -64.48 9.53
CA ALA A 500 94.34 -64.95 10.17
C ALA A 500 93.14 -64.48 9.33
N GLU A 501 92.05 -65.25 9.35
CA GLU A 501 90.87 -65.04 8.50
C GLU A 501 89.78 -64.20 9.20
N GLY A 502 88.92 -63.55 8.40
CA GLY A 502 87.76 -62.79 8.88
C GLY A 502 86.71 -62.60 7.80
N LYS A 503 85.74 -63.53 7.71
CA LYS A 503 84.52 -63.39 6.89
C LYS A 503 83.36 -62.91 7.75
N GLN A 504 82.23 -62.60 7.08
CA GLN A 504 80.93 -62.19 7.62
C GLN A 504 80.86 -60.70 8.05
N GLY A 505 79.70 -60.03 7.98
CA GLY A 505 78.42 -60.49 7.42
C GLY A 505 77.19 -59.96 8.17
N LEU A 506 76.80 -58.72 7.91
CA LEU A 506 75.57 -58.05 8.38
C LEU A 506 75.02 -57.27 7.17
N ILE A 507 73.78 -57.37 6.69
CA ILE A 507 72.49 -57.78 7.27
C ILE A 507 72.04 -56.86 8.42
N GLY A 508 71.30 -55.81 8.06
CA GLY A 508 70.53 -54.97 8.98
C GLY A 508 69.08 -54.89 8.52
N HIS A 509 68.16 -55.54 9.24
CA HIS A 509 66.72 -55.55 8.94
C HIS A 509 65.92 -55.16 10.20
N LYS A 510 65.18 -54.04 10.11
CA LYS A 510 64.12 -53.58 11.02
C LYS A 510 63.31 -52.56 10.21
N LYS A 511 61.98 -52.61 10.05
CA LYS A 511 60.87 -52.67 11.05
C LYS A 511 60.98 -51.52 12.09
N GLY A 512 60.07 -50.55 12.20
CA GLY A 512 58.84 -50.27 11.42
C GLY A 512 57.68 -49.90 12.35
N GLN A 513 57.05 -48.74 12.10
CA GLN A 513 55.80 -48.26 12.71
C GLN A 513 55.00 -47.62 11.56
N GLN A 514 53.73 -47.96 11.28
CA GLN A 514 52.52 -47.90 12.10
C GLN A 514 52.09 -46.49 12.54
N SER A 515 51.45 -45.79 11.60
CA SER A 515 50.06 -45.33 11.71
C SER A 515 49.55 -44.86 13.09
N GLN A 516 49.32 -43.55 13.22
CA GLN A 516 48.19 -43.01 13.98
C GLN A 516 47.56 -41.86 13.17
N SER A 517 46.23 -41.88 13.05
CA SER A 517 45.44 -40.67 12.80
C SER A 517 44.94 -40.13 14.15
N PRO A 518 44.75 -38.80 14.23
CA PRO A 518 43.46 -38.28 14.67
C PRO A 518 43.04 -37.05 13.83
N ALA A 519 41.82 -36.51 13.90
CA ALA A 519 40.50 -37.07 14.22
C ALA A 519 39.45 -36.00 13.83
N ASP A 520 38.18 -36.37 13.62
CA ASP A 520 37.12 -35.40 13.34
C ASP A 520 36.90 -34.42 14.52
N VAL A 521 36.74 -33.14 14.20
CA VAL A 521 36.26 -32.10 15.14
C VAL A 521 35.12 -31.31 14.49
N THR A 522 33.96 -31.95 14.37
CA THR A 522 32.71 -31.29 13.94
C THR A 522 32.14 -30.44 15.08
N ALA A 523 32.60 -29.18 15.20
CA ALA A 523 32.14 -28.25 16.22
C ALA A 523 30.73 -27.69 15.90
N VAL A 524 29.68 -28.37 16.36
CA VAL A 524 28.29 -27.89 16.26
C VAL A 524 28.04 -26.76 17.27
N VAL A 525 27.99 -25.51 16.79
CA VAL A 525 27.62 -24.35 17.62
C VAL A 525 26.10 -24.28 17.76
N ALA A 526 25.57 -24.92 18.80
CA ALA A 526 24.18 -24.77 19.22
C ALA A 526 24.00 -23.52 20.10
N LEU A 527 23.53 -22.42 19.52
CA LEU A 527 23.10 -21.25 20.29
C LEU A 527 21.66 -21.44 20.78
N GLY A 528 21.52 -21.64 22.10
CA GLY A 528 20.25 -21.95 22.73
C GLY A 528 19.26 -20.78 22.73
N ILE A 529 18.00 -21.08 22.37
CA ILE A 529 16.85 -20.23 22.69
C ILE A 529 16.78 -20.11 24.22
N LYS A 530 16.73 -18.88 24.75
CA LYS A 530 16.56 -18.62 26.17
C LYS A 530 15.21 -17.96 26.43
N GLU A 531 14.43 -18.55 27.32
CA GLU A 531 13.02 -18.22 27.51
C GLU A 531 12.78 -16.89 28.27
N VAL A 532 11.55 -16.41 28.15
CA VAL A 532 11.02 -15.20 28.80
C VAL A 532 10.70 -15.46 30.27
N PRO A 533 11.03 -14.53 31.19
CA PRO A 533 10.34 -14.40 32.46
C PRO A 533 9.41 -13.16 32.49
N SER A 534 8.12 -13.44 32.75
CA SER A 534 7.12 -12.60 33.44
C SER A 534 7.35 -11.07 33.58
N GLY A 535 6.44 -10.27 33.01
CA GLY A 535 6.19 -8.91 33.49
C GLY A 535 5.44 -8.86 34.84
N PRO A 536 5.37 -7.69 35.50
CA PRO A 536 4.64 -7.52 36.75
C PRO A 536 3.12 -7.46 36.55
N LYS A 537 2.36 -7.86 37.58
CA LYS A 537 0.91 -7.67 37.66
C LYS A 537 0.61 -6.39 38.44
N THR A 538 -0.13 -5.46 37.82
CA THR A 538 -1.24 -4.64 38.37
C THR A 538 -1.71 -3.70 37.28
#